data_AF-A2EES2-F1
#
_entry.id   AF-A2EES2-F1
#
_cell.length_a   1.000
_cell.length_b   1.000
_cell.length_c   1.000
_cell.angle_alpha   90.00
_cell.angle_beta   90.00
_cell.angle_gamma   90.00
#
_symmetry.space_group_name_H-M   'P 1'
#
loop_
_entity.id
_entity.type
_entity.pdbx_description
1 polymer ?
#
loop_
_entity_poly.entity_id
_entity_poly.type
_entity_poly.pdbx_seq_one_letter_code
_entity_poly.pdbx_strand_id
1 'polypeptide(L)'
;MNAVIQSFNTKNFTFEDIHKTIVDYILTTKFIAPFLISFNATVKDINGVPGLVGRELFSSKNVTFLSTLVDPTKIQKLIKIFTVILAFSVIFNYYGWKSINSLFTSMQPSLQLSPLSISLHATFDFAHTVFVTFKIPATSSESYLYLIFVVSAGMLVYVFFENTFSVRIHAIHTVDQTTIPFWIRFLSIIALHSCFIATHYYILENLSQYPLLSFITISSPFLPQIIYTFFNSNARKKDNVFIINELISKSIIILYYGFISNHIYKKIYPREASIAFGLLVFQAMLVILQNQFGSHLCFPDFLFAESYDYYQPHEIQEGEVCPICFSPIEIDDEVMVTPCEHAFHAECLQRWMEEELVCPMCRANLPPLR
;
A
#
# COMPACT_ATOMS: atom_id res chain seq x y z
N MET A 1 -2.10 18.43 -16.83
CA MET A 1 -1.77 17.12 -17.45
C MET A 1 -1.69 17.21 -18.97
N ASN A 2 -2.73 17.67 -19.69
CA ASN A 2 -2.66 17.79 -21.17
C ASN A 2 -1.55 18.74 -21.69
N ALA A 3 -1.27 19.85 -20.98
CA ALA A 3 -0.15 20.74 -21.30
C ALA A 3 1.24 20.10 -21.04
N VAL A 4 1.34 19.21 -20.04
CA VAL A 4 2.56 18.45 -19.72
C VAL A 4 2.78 17.34 -20.76
N ILE A 5 1.71 16.67 -21.19
CA ILE A 5 1.75 15.63 -22.23
C ILE A 5 2.08 16.26 -23.61
N GLN A 6 1.56 17.46 -23.91
CA GLN A 6 1.92 18.20 -25.13
C GLN A 6 3.38 18.68 -25.13
N SER A 7 3.97 19.01 -23.97
CA SER A 7 5.37 19.42 -23.88
C SER A 7 6.35 18.26 -24.06
N PHE A 8 5.97 17.02 -23.72
CA PHE A 8 6.81 15.83 -23.92
C PHE A 8 7.03 15.48 -25.40
N ASN A 9 6.13 15.87 -26.30
CA ASN A 9 6.15 15.43 -27.70
C ASN A 9 7.00 16.30 -28.65
N THR A 10 7.60 17.41 -28.20
CA THR A 10 8.20 18.38 -29.14
C THR A 10 9.63 18.85 -28.86
N LYS A 11 10.26 18.52 -27.73
CA LYS A 11 11.67 18.88 -27.46
C LYS A 11 12.41 17.85 -26.61
N ASN A 12 13.70 17.69 -26.85
CA ASN A 12 14.63 16.98 -25.96
C ASN A 12 14.72 17.75 -24.64
N PHE A 13 13.97 17.33 -23.63
CA PHE A 13 13.97 17.94 -22.29
C PHE A 13 15.20 17.50 -21.49
N THR A 14 15.84 18.44 -20.80
CA THR A 14 16.89 18.13 -19.82
C THR A 14 16.28 17.89 -18.43
N PHE A 15 17.00 17.22 -17.54
CA PHE A 15 16.56 16.92 -16.18
C PHE A 15 16.17 18.17 -15.37
N GLU A 16 16.82 19.31 -15.62
CA GLU A 16 16.50 20.60 -14.96
C GLU A 16 15.11 21.12 -15.32
N ASP A 17 14.68 20.91 -16.57
CA ASP A 17 13.40 21.36 -17.07
C ASP A 17 12.24 20.53 -16.48
N ILE A 18 12.45 19.22 -16.31
CA ILE A 18 11.50 18.30 -15.66
C ILE A 18 11.37 18.65 -14.17
N HIS A 19 12.49 18.88 -13.48
CA HIS A 19 12.52 19.29 -12.08
C HIS A 19 11.76 20.60 -11.86
N LYS A 20 11.99 21.62 -12.70
CA LYS A 20 11.29 22.92 -12.61
C LYS A 20 9.79 22.79 -12.84
N THR A 21 9.38 21.98 -13.80
CA THR A 21 7.97 21.75 -14.13
C THR A 21 7.22 21.02 -13.02
N ILE A 22 7.87 20.03 -12.37
CA ILE A 22 7.29 19.30 -11.24
C ILE A 22 7.19 20.20 -10.01
N VAL A 23 8.23 21.00 -9.73
CA VAL A 23 8.23 21.96 -8.61
C VAL A 23 7.13 23.01 -8.80
N ASP A 24 6.98 23.60 -9.99
CA ASP A 24 5.92 24.58 -10.27
C ASP A 24 4.53 23.95 -10.18
N TYR A 25 4.35 22.70 -10.63
CA TYR A 25 3.09 21.97 -10.50
C TYR A 25 2.71 21.71 -9.04
N ILE A 26 3.68 21.31 -8.21
CA ILE A 26 3.48 21.08 -6.77
C ILE A 26 3.12 22.42 -6.08
N LEU A 27 3.86 23.50 -6.37
CA LEU A 27 3.64 24.82 -5.78
C LEU A 27 2.30 25.47 -6.18
N THR A 28 1.74 25.10 -7.35
CA THR A 28 0.46 25.65 -7.84
C THR A 28 -0.76 24.82 -7.44
N THR A 29 -0.60 23.65 -6.81
CA THR A 29 -1.75 22.91 -6.27
C THR A 29 -2.43 23.72 -5.15
N LYS A 30 -3.76 23.87 -5.25
CA LYS A 30 -4.61 24.63 -4.29
C LYS A 30 -4.49 24.20 -2.81
N PHE A 31 -3.80 23.10 -2.54
CA PHE A 31 -3.58 22.54 -1.21
C PHE A 31 -2.32 23.08 -0.50
N ILE A 32 -1.28 23.49 -1.25
CA ILE A 32 0.06 23.78 -0.70
C ILE A 32 0.30 25.28 -0.49
N ALA A 33 -0.28 26.15 -1.32
CA ALA A 33 -0.12 27.60 -1.24
C ALA A 33 -0.51 28.22 0.13
N PRO A 34 -1.60 27.80 0.81
CA PRO A 34 -1.96 28.36 2.12
C PRO A 34 -0.96 28.01 3.23
N PHE A 35 -0.33 26.83 3.14
CA PHE A 35 0.64 26.35 4.13
C PHE A 35 1.98 27.11 4.05
N LEU A 36 2.44 27.40 2.81
CA LEU A 36 3.66 28.18 2.58
C LEU A 36 3.54 29.64 3.03
N ILE A 37 2.35 30.25 2.92
CA ILE A 37 2.09 31.62 3.41
C ILE A 37 2.16 31.68 4.94
N SER A 38 1.60 30.69 5.63
CA SER A 38 1.67 30.58 7.09
C SER A 38 3.10 30.38 7.59
N PHE A 39 3.88 29.53 6.91
CA PHE A 39 5.27 29.24 7.26
C PHE A 39 6.22 30.44 7.07
N ASN A 40 6.04 31.23 6.00
CA ASN A 40 6.87 32.39 5.74
C ASN A 40 6.65 33.52 6.78
N ALA A 41 5.47 33.56 7.40
CA ALA A 41 5.20 34.43 8.54
C ALA A 41 5.96 33.97 9.80
N THR A 42 5.99 32.66 10.08
CA THR A 42 6.70 32.09 11.25
C THR A 42 8.22 32.23 11.17
N VAL A 43 8.81 32.12 9.98
CA VAL A 43 10.27 32.27 9.77
C VAL A 43 10.73 33.72 9.98
N LYS A 44 9.87 34.71 9.74
CA LYS A 44 10.20 36.13 9.96
C LYS A 44 10.41 36.47 11.43
N ASP A 45 9.71 35.78 12.34
CA ASP A 45 9.83 35.98 13.79
C ASP A 45 11.11 35.37 14.38
N ILE A 46 11.70 34.36 13.72
CA ILE A 46 12.92 33.66 14.19
C ILE A 46 14.18 34.50 13.92
N ASN A 47 14.18 35.35 12.90
CA ASN A 47 15.32 36.21 12.54
C ASN A 47 15.57 37.39 13.52
N GLY A 48 14.74 37.53 14.56
CA GLY A 48 14.85 38.57 15.58
C GLY A 48 15.76 38.24 16.78
N VAL A 49 16.37 37.05 16.86
CA VAL A 49 17.17 36.62 18.02
C VAL A 49 18.68 36.79 17.75
N PRO A 50 19.38 37.76 18.39
CA PRO A 50 20.82 37.95 18.20
C PRO A 50 21.61 36.98 19.09
N GLY A 51 22.43 36.09 18.51
CA GLY A 51 23.38 35.29 19.30
C GLY A 51 23.97 34.02 18.68
N LEU A 52 23.45 33.50 17.56
CA LEU A 52 23.95 32.24 16.97
C LEU A 52 24.69 32.50 15.65
N VAL A 53 25.88 33.09 15.74
CA VAL A 53 26.80 33.15 14.60
C VAL A 53 27.59 31.83 14.56
N GLY A 54 27.14 30.89 13.73
CA GLY A 54 27.73 29.56 13.53
C GLY A 54 29.16 29.52 12.98
N ARG A 55 29.91 30.63 13.02
CA ARG A 55 31.26 30.77 12.44
C ARG A 55 32.37 30.35 13.41
N GLU A 56 32.14 30.36 14.71
CA GLU A 56 33.18 30.05 15.71
C GLU A 56 33.36 28.55 16.00
N LEU A 57 32.34 27.72 15.74
CA LEU A 57 32.39 26.27 15.95
C LEU A 57 33.31 25.51 14.96
N PHE A 58 33.65 26.13 13.82
CA PHE A 58 34.49 25.51 12.78
C PHE A 58 36.01 25.74 12.94
N SER A 59 36.44 26.47 13.97
CA SER A 59 37.85 26.85 14.18
C SER A 59 38.69 25.79 14.91
N SER A 60 38.08 24.73 15.47
CA SER A 60 38.85 23.72 16.22
C SER A 60 39.60 22.77 15.27
N LYS A 61 40.92 22.64 15.46
CA LYS A 61 41.87 21.82 14.67
C LYS A 61 41.52 20.32 14.55
N ASN A 62 40.47 19.85 15.25
CA ASN A 62 39.97 18.48 15.17
C ASN A 62 38.94 18.27 14.04
N VAL A 63 38.36 19.34 13.46
CA VAL A 63 37.34 19.24 12.39
C VAL A 63 37.95 19.01 11.01
N THR A 64 39.23 19.35 10.82
CA THR A 64 39.95 19.16 9.54
C THR A 64 40.17 17.70 9.16
N PHE A 65 40.13 16.75 10.10
CA PHE A 65 40.25 15.32 9.78
C PHE A 65 38.92 14.71 9.30
N LEU A 66 37.79 15.21 9.80
CA LEU A 66 36.43 14.77 9.43
C LEU A 66 35.96 15.39 8.11
N SER A 67 36.32 16.64 7.81
CA SER A 67 35.95 17.31 6.54
C SER A 67 36.62 16.69 5.31
N THR A 68 37.76 16.00 5.47
CA THR A 68 38.38 15.19 4.41
C THR A 68 37.70 13.85 4.17
N LEU A 69 36.91 13.33 5.12
CA LEU A 69 36.26 12.02 5.02
C LEU A 69 34.86 12.07 4.41
N VAL A 70 34.21 13.25 4.40
CA VAL A 70 32.82 13.39 3.94
C VAL A 70 32.58 14.76 3.30
N ASP A 71 32.42 14.79 1.99
CA ASP A 71 32.08 16.00 1.22
C ASP A 71 30.60 16.38 1.41
N PRO A 72 30.29 17.51 2.06
CA PRO A 72 28.92 17.92 2.36
C PRO A 72 28.10 18.24 1.10
N THR A 73 28.74 18.65 0.00
CA THR A 73 28.04 18.97 -1.26
C THR A 73 27.53 17.71 -1.96
N LYS A 74 28.29 16.60 -1.86
CA LYS A 74 27.85 15.29 -2.34
C LYS A 74 26.65 14.77 -1.56
N ILE A 75 26.68 14.88 -0.23
CA ILE A 75 25.54 14.47 0.61
C ILE A 75 24.25 15.20 0.22
N GLN A 76 24.30 16.52 0.00
CA GLN A 76 23.13 17.28 -0.41
C GLN A 76 22.55 16.81 -1.77
N LYS A 77 23.42 16.47 -2.73
CA LYS A 77 23.00 15.95 -4.03
C LYS A 77 22.33 14.57 -3.91
N LEU A 78 22.87 13.70 -3.06
CA LEU A 78 22.26 12.39 -2.77
C LEU A 78 20.85 12.52 -2.18
N ILE A 79 20.69 13.42 -1.20
CA ILE A 79 19.41 13.64 -0.54
C ILE A 79 18.36 14.10 -1.55
N LYS A 80 18.70 15.06 -2.42
CA LYS A 80 17.81 15.54 -3.48
C LYS A 80 17.36 14.42 -4.42
N ILE A 81 18.27 13.55 -4.85
CA ILE A 81 17.94 12.41 -5.72
C ILE A 81 16.96 11.47 -5.01
N PHE A 82 17.25 11.12 -3.75
CA PHE A 82 16.36 10.26 -2.96
C PHE A 82 14.97 10.88 -2.75
N THR A 83 14.90 12.18 -2.45
CA THR A 83 13.61 12.84 -2.24
C THR A 83 12.74 12.86 -3.49
N VAL A 84 13.36 13.03 -4.68
CA VAL A 84 12.63 12.93 -5.96
C VAL A 84 12.11 11.50 -6.18
N ILE A 85 12.96 10.49 -5.93
CA ILE A 85 12.60 9.07 -6.02
C ILE A 85 11.41 8.74 -5.09
N LEU A 86 11.45 9.21 -3.85
CA LEU A 86 10.39 9.03 -2.87
C LEU A 86 9.09 9.74 -3.30
N ALA A 87 9.19 10.94 -3.88
CA ALA A 87 8.02 11.65 -4.40
C ALA A 87 7.33 10.86 -5.53
N PHE A 88 8.09 10.20 -6.41
CA PHE A 88 7.51 9.27 -7.40
C PHE A 88 6.81 8.08 -6.73
N SER A 89 7.42 7.48 -5.71
CA SER A 89 6.83 6.39 -4.91
C SER A 89 5.44 6.79 -4.36
N VAL A 90 5.37 7.97 -3.73
CA VAL A 90 4.13 8.52 -3.13
C VAL A 90 3.03 8.74 -4.17
N ILE A 91 3.38 9.15 -5.39
CA ILE A 91 2.39 9.33 -6.47
C ILE A 91 1.75 7.99 -6.86
N PHE A 92 2.55 6.94 -7.05
CA PHE A 92 2.01 5.61 -7.39
C PHE A 92 1.15 5.06 -6.25
N ASN A 93 1.60 5.17 -4.99
CA ASN A 93 0.78 4.79 -3.83
C ASN A 93 -0.56 5.52 -3.81
N TYR A 94 -0.58 6.84 -4.02
CA TYR A 94 -1.81 7.62 -4.05
C TYR A 94 -2.81 7.05 -5.07
N TYR A 95 -2.35 6.72 -6.29
CA TYR A 95 -3.23 6.12 -7.30
C TYR A 95 -3.65 4.68 -6.96
N GLY A 96 -2.77 3.90 -6.34
CA GLY A 96 -3.10 2.58 -5.81
C GLY A 96 -4.24 2.64 -4.78
N TRP A 97 -4.06 3.43 -3.73
CA TRP A 97 -5.07 3.60 -2.67
C TRP A 97 -6.36 4.26 -3.18
N LYS A 98 -6.27 5.19 -4.13
CA LYS A 98 -7.44 5.77 -4.79
C LYS A 98 -8.24 4.69 -5.55
N SER A 99 -7.56 3.74 -6.18
CA SER A 99 -8.23 2.61 -6.84
C SER A 99 -9.01 1.77 -5.83
N ILE A 100 -8.39 1.40 -4.71
CA ILE A 100 -9.08 0.67 -3.62
C ILE A 100 -10.28 1.46 -3.11
N ASN A 101 -10.13 2.78 -2.88
CA ASN A 101 -11.24 3.62 -2.40
C ASN A 101 -12.45 3.61 -3.35
N SER A 102 -12.21 3.62 -4.66
CA SER A 102 -13.29 3.57 -5.65
C SER A 102 -14.04 2.23 -5.61
N LEU A 103 -13.35 1.13 -5.31
CA LEU A 103 -13.97 -0.19 -5.14
C LEU A 103 -14.83 -0.21 -3.87
N PHE A 104 -14.32 0.35 -2.76
CA PHE A 104 -15.04 0.46 -1.50
C PHE A 104 -16.38 1.19 -1.61
N THR A 105 -16.45 2.27 -2.38
CA THR A 105 -17.71 3.02 -2.58
C THR A 105 -18.76 2.24 -3.37
N SER A 106 -18.35 1.20 -4.09
CA SER A 106 -19.22 0.43 -4.99
C SER A 106 -19.63 -0.95 -4.47
N MET A 107 -18.84 -1.58 -3.59
CA MET A 107 -18.89 -3.04 -3.39
C MET A 107 -18.41 -3.49 -1.98
N GLN A 108 -18.90 -2.87 -0.91
CA GLN A 108 -18.45 -3.12 0.49
C GLN A 108 -18.35 -4.60 0.93
N PRO A 109 -19.24 -5.54 0.54
CA PRO A 109 -19.20 -6.92 1.03
C PRO A 109 -18.19 -7.86 0.34
N SER A 110 -17.71 -7.51 -0.87
CA SER A 110 -16.97 -8.45 -1.75
C SER A 110 -15.44 -8.26 -1.77
N LEU A 111 -14.90 -7.38 -0.90
CA LEU A 111 -13.48 -7.05 -0.91
C LEU A 111 -12.64 -8.14 -0.22
N GLN A 112 -12.03 -9.04 -0.99
CA GLN A 112 -11.15 -10.11 -0.49
C GLN A 112 -9.68 -9.65 -0.37
N LEU A 113 -9.45 -8.53 0.31
CA LEU A 113 -8.10 -8.02 0.57
C LEU A 113 -7.61 -8.47 1.95
N SER A 114 -6.40 -9.04 1.99
CA SER A 114 -5.72 -9.43 3.22
C SER A 114 -5.46 -8.20 4.09
N PRO A 115 -6.05 -8.11 5.29
CA PRO A 115 -5.85 -6.96 6.17
C PRO A 115 -4.37 -6.79 6.58
N LEU A 116 -3.63 -7.91 6.62
CA LEU A 116 -2.21 -7.94 6.91
C LEU A 116 -1.37 -7.40 5.75
N SER A 117 -1.67 -7.81 4.51
CA SER A 117 -0.97 -7.27 3.33
C SER A 117 -1.18 -5.77 3.21
N ILE A 118 -2.43 -5.30 3.34
CA ILE A 118 -2.78 -3.87 3.30
C ILE A 118 -2.00 -3.07 4.36
N SER A 119 -1.84 -3.62 5.57
CA SER A 119 -1.07 -2.97 6.64
C SER A 119 0.44 -2.93 6.35
N LEU A 120 1.00 -3.95 5.69
CA LEU A 120 2.40 -3.93 5.25
C LEU A 120 2.62 -2.90 4.14
N HIS A 121 1.69 -2.80 3.19
CA HIS A 121 1.73 -1.79 2.12
C HIS A 121 1.69 -0.36 2.70
N ALA A 122 0.77 -0.08 3.62
CA ALA A 122 0.64 1.22 4.28
C ALA A 122 1.91 1.63 5.05
N THR A 123 2.59 0.69 5.67
CA THR A 123 3.73 1.02 6.55
C THR A 123 5.08 1.12 5.83
N PHE A 124 5.17 0.62 4.61
CA PHE A 124 6.42 0.50 3.86
C PHE A 124 7.09 1.84 3.56
N ASP A 125 6.42 2.71 2.81
CA ASP A 125 6.98 4.00 2.38
C ASP A 125 7.18 4.93 3.57
N PHE A 126 6.27 4.86 4.55
CA PHE A 126 6.40 5.61 5.79
C PHE A 126 7.66 5.23 6.57
N ALA A 127 7.93 3.92 6.73
CA ALA A 127 9.13 3.46 7.43
C ALA A 127 10.43 3.91 6.74
N HIS A 128 10.49 3.86 5.40
CA HIS A 128 11.63 4.36 4.63
C HIS A 128 11.83 5.87 4.80
N THR A 129 10.72 6.61 4.78
CA THR A 129 10.70 8.06 4.99
C THR A 129 11.23 8.44 6.38
N VAL A 130 10.77 7.74 7.42
CA VAL A 130 11.27 7.90 8.80
C VAL A 130 12.76 7.56 8.88
N PHE A 131 13.16 6.41 8.34
CA PHE A 131 14.56 5.95 8.35
C PHE A 131 15.53 6.99 7.77
N VAL A 132 15.20 7.54 6.60
CA VAL A 132 16.06 8.53 5.94
C VAL A 132 16.13 9.84 6.72
N THR A 133 15.02 10.26 7.35
CA THR A 133 14.99 11.45 8.21
C THR A 133 15.99 11.35 9.36
N PHE A 134 16.09 10.19 10.01
CA PHE A 134 17.00 9.99 11.14
C PHE A 134 18.46 9.76 10.73
N LYS A 135 18.73 9.28 9.50
CA LYS A 135 20.12 9.05 9.02
C LYS A 135 20.78 10.29 8.41
N ILE A 136 20.02 11.33 8.08
CA ILE A 136 20.58 12.56 7.51
C ILE A 136 21.02 13.49 8.66
N PRO A 137 22.32 13.86 8.75
CA PRO A 137 22.77 14.81 9.76
C PRO A 137 22.13 16.18 9.52
N ALA A 138 21.61 16.81 10.58
CA ALA A 138 20.93 18.11 10.58
C ALA A 138 21.83 19.33 10.22
N THR A 139 22.86 19.12 9.42
CA THR A 139 23.98 20.05 9.21
C THR A 139 23.84 20.94 7.97
N SER A 140 22.79 20.80 7.16
CA SER A 140 22.45 21.79 6.11
C SER A 140 20.98 22.18 6.16
N SER A 141 20.70 23.44 6.51
CA SER A 141 19.36 23.97 6.78
C SER A 141 18.38 23.82 5.60
N GLU A 142 18.81 24.08 4.37
CA GLU A 142 17.95 24.05 3.17
C GLU A 142 17.50 22.63 2.76
N SER A 143 18.42 21.67 2.72
CA SER A 143 18.13 20.28 2.31
C SER A 143 17.28 19.54 3.34
N TYR A 144 17.45 19.88 4.62
CA TYR A 144 16.72 19.29 5.74
C TYR A 144 15.25 19.74 5.75
N LEU A 145 14.97 21.00 5.39
CA LEU A 145 13.61 21.50 5.25
C LEU A 145 12.83 20.82 4.13
N TYR A 146 13.45 20.60 2.96
CA TYR A 146 12.81 19.87 1.85
C TYR A 146 12.51 18.41 2.23
N LEU A 147 13.43 17.76 2.93
CA LEU A 147 13.24 16.42 3.47
C LEU A 147 12.08 16.38 4.48
N ILE A 148 12.05 17.28 5.47
CA ILE A 148 10.96 17.37 6.44
C ILE A 148 9.62 17.63 5.74
N PHE A 149 9.58 18.48 4.72
CA PHE A 149 8.36 18.76 3.98
C PHE A 149 7.82 17.52 3.29
N VAL A 150 8.67 16.76 2.58
CA VAL A 150 8.27 15.52 1.91
C VAL A 150 7.88 14.44 2.94
N VAL A 151 8.60 14.36 4.05
CA VAL A 151 8.27 13.47 5.17
C VAL A 151 6.91 13.82 5.77
N SER A 152 6.63 15.11 5.95
CA SER A 152 5.36 15.62 6.49
C SER A 152 4.21 15.40 5.51
N ALA A 153 4.43 15.59 4.21
CA ALA A 153 3.46 15.28 3.16
C ALA A 153 3.17 13.76 3.09
N GLY A 154 4.21 12.93 3.16
CA GLY A 154 4.08 11.47 3.24
C GLY A 154 3.35 11.01 4.50
N MET A 155 3.62 11.63 5.66
CA MET A 155 2.89 11.40 6.90
C MET A 155 1.40 11.72 6.77
N LEU A 156 1.04 12.82 6.09
CA LEU A 156 -0.36 13.17 5.85
C LEU A 156 -1.06 12.14 4.98
N VAL A 157 -0.42 11.67 3.90
CA VAL A 157 -0.99 10.60 3.05
C VAL A 157 -1.20 9.32 3.86
N TYR A 158 -0.19 8.89 4.62
CA TYR A 158 -0.25 7.72 5.48
C TYR A 158 -1.36 7.80 6.53
N VAL A 159 -1.41 8.89 7.32
CA VAL A 159 -2.38 9.05 8.41
C VAL A 159 -3.81 9.14 7.89
N PHE A 160 -4.05 9.94 6.84
CA PHE A 160 -5.41 10.20 6.39
C PHE A 160 -5.97 9.14 5.44
N PHE A 161 -5.15 8.60 4.54
CA PHE A 161 -5.63 7.63 3.56
C PHE A 161 -5.31 6.21 4.05
N GLU A 162 -4.04 5.85 4.15
CA GLU A 162 -3.62 4.45 4.30
C GLU A 162 -4.09 3.82 5.62
N ASN A 163 -3.97 4.56 6.73
CA ASN A 163 -4.46 4.11 8.03
C ASN A 163 -5.99 4.03 8.07
N THR A 164 -6.69 5.05 7.57
CA THR A 164 -8.17 5.05 7.50
C THR A 164 -8.71 3.89 6.67
N PHE A 165 -8.08 3.57 5.54
CA PHE A 165 -8.46 2.41 4.72
C PHE A 165 -8.16 1.10 5.42
N SER A 166 -7.00 0.98 6.07
CA SER A 166 -6.63 -0.22 6.83
C SER A 166 -7.66 -0.54 7.92
N VAL A 167 -8.16 0.49 8.61
CA VAL A 167 -9.24 0.35 9.62
C VAL A 167 -10.54 -0.12 8.99
N ARG A 168 -10.92 0.42 7.82
CA ARG A 168 -12.13 0.00 7.10
C ARG A 168 -12.05 -1.45 6.60
N ILE A 169 -10.91 -1.85 6.04
CA ILE A 169 -10.66 -3.24 5.61
C ILE A 169 -10.77 -4.19 6.81
N HIS A 170 -10.06 -3.89 7.91
CA HIS A 170 -10.15 -4.72 9.11
C HIS A 170 -11.58 -4.81 9.66
N ALA A 171 -12.34 -3.72 9.59
CA ALA A 171 -13.71 -3.71 10.06
C ALA A 171 -14.64 -4.65 9.26
N ILE A 172 -14.39 -4.86 7.97
CA ILE A 172 -15.13 -5.83 7.14
C ILE A 172 -14.90 -7.25 7.66
N HIS A 173 -13.65 -7.59 8.00
CA HIS A 173 -13.29 -8.96 8.39
C HIS A 173 -13.52 -9.29 9.87
N THR A 174 -13.81 -8.30 10.71
CA THR A 174 -14.22 -8.55 12.09
C THR A 174 -15.70 -8.91 12.16
N VAL A 175 -16.02 -10.11 12.64
CA VAL A 175 -17.39 -10.62 12.85
C VAL A 175 -18.23 -9.70 13.75
N ASP A 176 -17.59 -8.94 14.63
CA ASP A 176 -18.23 -8.22 15.73
C ASP A 176 -18.38 -6.70 15.46
N GLN A 177 -18.97 -6.35 14.31
CA GLN A 177 -19.11 -4.94 13.85
C GLN A 177 -19.84 -4.01 14.84
N THR A 178 -20.67 -4.56 15.72
CA THR A 178 -21.56 -3.78 16.61
C THR A 178 -21.04 -3.65 18.04
N THR A 179 -20.11 -4.50 18.49
CA THR A 179 -19.70 -4.57 19.90
C THR A 179 -18.43 -3.77 20.22
N ILE A 180 -17.50 -3.64 19.25
CA ILE A 180 -16.22 -2.96 19.47
C ILE A 180 -16.28 -1.52 18.91
N PRO A 181 -16.14 -0.47 19.75
CA PRO A 181 -16.11 0.92 19.33
C PRO A 181 -15.02 1.21 18.27
N PHE A 182 -15.34 2.10 17.33
CA PHE A 182 -14.44 2.51 16.24
C PHE A 182 -13.05 2.93 16.74
N TRP A 183 -12.96 3.71 17.82
CA TRP A 183 -11.69 4.20 18.36
C TRP A 183 -10.76 3.07 18.85
N ILE A 184 -11.31 1.97 19.37
CA ILE A 184 -10.50 0.83 19.81
C ILE A 184 -9.91 0.11 18.59
N ARG A 185 -10.70 -0.07 17.52
CA ARG A 185 -10.21 -0.63 16.25
C ARG A 185 -9.15 0.28 15.62
N PHE A 186 -9.36 1.59 15.68
CA PHE A 186 -8.40 2.57 15.18
C PHE A 186 -7.06 2.48 15.94
N LEU A 187 -7.11 2.39 17.27
CA LEU A 187 -5.91 2.24 18.11
C LEU A 187 -5.19 0.90 17.89
N SER A 188 -5.91 -0.20 17.68
CA SER A 188 -5.28 -1.50 17.43
C SER A 188 -4.54 -1.52 16.08
N ILE A 189 -5.09 -0.88 15.04
CA ILE A 189 -4.42 -0.72 13.75
C ILE A 189 -3.20 0.19 13.86
N ILE A 190 -3.27 1.29 14.60
CA ILE A 190 -2.10 2.13 14.88
C ILE A 190 -1.00 1.34 15.58
N ALA A 191 -1.34 0.51 16.56
CA ALA A 191 -0.38 -0.32 17.26
C ALA A 191 0.29 -1.33 16.31
N LEU A 192 -0.51 -2.03 15.49
CA LEU A 192 0.00 -2.96 14.47
C LEU A 192 0.93 -2.25 13.48
N HIS A 193 0.52 -1.09 12.97
CA HIS A 193 1.32 -0.32 12.03
C HIS A 193 2.62 0.18 12.66
N SER A 194 2.58 0.63 13.92
CA SER A 194 3.77 1.04 14.67
C SER A 194 4.78 -0.09 14.79
N CYS A 195 4.32 -1.33 15.03
CA CYS A 195 5.18 -2.52 15.04
C CYS A 195 5.82 -2.77 13.67
N PHE A 196 5.06 -2.67 12.57
CA PHE A 196 5.64 -2.83 11.22
C PHE A 196 6.63 -1.71 10.89
N ILE A 197 6.35 -0.46 11.24
CA ILE A 197 7.26 0.65 11.02
C ILE A 197 8.57 0.43 11.77
N ALA A 198 8.49 0.05 13.05
CA ALA A 198 9.68 -0.26 13.86
C ALA A 198 10.49 -1.44 13.29
N THR A 199 9.80 -2.48 12.82
CA THR A 199 10.43 -3.65 12.19
C THR A 199 11.16 -3.27 10.90
N HIS A 200 10.51 -2.52 10.01
CA HIS A 200 11.13 -2.03 8.76
C HIS A 200 12.32 -1.11 9.05
N TYR A 201 12.19 -0.21 10.02
CA TYR A 201 13.29 0.67 10.44
C TYR A 201 14.50 -0.16 10.91
N TYR A 202 14.28 -1.16 11.76
CA TYR A 202 15.33 -2.04 12.26
C TYR A 202 16.00 -2.82 11.12
N ILE A 203 15.22 -3.32 10.16
CA ILE A 203 15.72 -4.05 8.99
C ILE A 203 16.60 -3.13 8.12
N LEU A 204 16.18 -1.88 7.91
CA LEU A 204 16.96 -0.90 7.17
C LEU A 204 18.27 -0.61 7.91
N GLU A 205 18.23 -0.33 9.20
CA GLU A 205 19.44 -0.07 10.00
C GLU A 205 20.49 -1.19 9.88
N ASN A 206 20.03 -2.44 9.81
CA ASN A 206 20.89 -3.62 9.69
C ASN A 206 21.13 -4.09 8.25
N LEU A 207 20.69 -3.34 7.24
CA LEU A 207 20.81 -3.72 5.82
C LEU A 207 22.25 -3.96 5.40
N SER A 208 23.21 -3.19 5.94
CA SER A 208 24.63 -3.38 5.64
C SER A 208 25.22 -4.70 6.18
N GLN A 209 24.65 -5.21 7.27
CA GLN A 209 25.09 -6.45 7.92
C GLN A 209 24.40 -7.68 7.31
N TYR A 210 23.12 -7.55 6.95
CA TYR A 210 22.30 -8.65 6.44
C TYR A 210 21.53 -8.27 5.15
N PRO A 211 22.21 -7.93 4.05
CA PRO A 211 21.56 -7.32 2.88
C PRO A 211 20.49 -8.22 2.27
N LEU A 212 20.78 -9.50 2.03
CA LEU A 212 19.81 -10.42 1.43
C LEU A 212 18.53 -10.57 2.26
N LEU A 213 18.67 -10.76 3.57
CA LEU A 213 17.52 -10.91 4.47
C LEU A 213 16.69 -9.62 4.53
N SER A 214 17.36 -8.46 4.59
CA SER A 214 16.68 -7.17 4.58
C SER A 214 15.88 -6.97 3.29
N PHE A 215 16.50 -7.23 2.15
CA PHE A 215 15.86 -7.11 0.84
C PHE A 215 14.68 -8.10 0.66
N ILE A 216 14.80 -9.35 1.12
CA ILE A 216 13.70 -10.33 1.06
C ILE A 216 12.51 -9.89 1.93
N THR A 217 12.79 -9.45 3.16
CA THR A 217 11.72 -9.04 4.09
C THR A 217 10.97 -7.81 3.57
N ILE A 218 11.71 -6.84 3.03
CA ILE A 218 11.18 -5.60 2.43
C ILE A 218 10.37 -5.90 1.14
N SER A 219 10.76 -6.93 0.37
CA SER A 219 10.11 -7.27 -0.91
C SER A 219 8.95 -8.26 -0.81
N SER A 220 8.49 -8.62 0.40
CA SER A 220 7.43 -9.63 0.61
C SER A 220 6.05 -9.13 1.10
N PRO A 221 5.56 -7.93 0.73
CA PRO A 221 4.28 -7.42 1.24
C PRO A 221 3.04 -8.12 0.66
N PHE A 222 3.19 -8.82 -0.48
CA PHE A 222 2.10 -9.55 -1.14
C PHE A 222 1.92 -10.97 -0.58
N LEU A 223 2.88 -11.48 0.19
CA LEU A 223 2.81 -12.85 0.72
C LEU A 223 1.56 -13.09 1.59
N PRO A 224 1.15 -12.17 2.49
CA PRO A 224 -0.11 -12.34 3.23
C PRO A 224 -1.35 -12.29 2.35
N GLN A 225 -1.31 -11.62 1.19
CA GLN A 225 -2.41 -11.63 0.22
C GLN A 225 -2.51 -12.98 -0.47
N ILE A 226 -1.37 -13.53 -0.92
CA ILE A 226 -1.32 -14.85 -1.56
C ILE A 226 -1.89 -15.93 -0.63
N ILE A 227 -1.48 -15.90 0.64
CA ILE A 227 -1.96 -16.84 1.67
C ILE A 227 -3.45 -16.61 1.97
N TYR A 228 -3.88 -15.36 2.09
CA TYR A 228 -5.28 -15.04 2.35
C TYR A 228 -6.20 -15.52 1.23
N THR A 229 -5.86 -15.21 -0.03
CA THR A 229 -6.63 -15.67 -1.19
C THR A 229 -6.64 -17.20 -1.32
N PHE A 230 -5.58 -17.88 -0.86
CA PHE A 230 -5.57 -19.35 -0.82
C PHE A 230 -6.66 -19.91 0.10
N PHE A 231 -6.83 -19.36 1.31
CA PHE A 231 -7.78 -19.89 2.29
C PHE A 231 -9.23 -19.40 2.09
N ASN A 232 -9.42 -18.25 1.45
CA ASN A 232 -10.72 -17.57 1.39
C ASN A 232 -11.36 -17.53 -0.02
N SER A 233 -10.82 -18.26 -0.99
CA SER A 233 -11.17 -18.13 -2.41
C SER A 233 -12.63 -18.49 -2.73
N ASN A 234 -13.39 -17.45 -3.07
CA ASN A 234 -14.21 -17.41 -4.29
C ASN A 234 -13.67 -16.29 -5.18
N ALA A 235 -13.38 -16.58 -6.46
CA ALA A 235 -12.88 -15.56 -7.37
C ALA A 235 -13.94 -14.47 -7.61
N ARG A 236 -13.56 -13.17 -7.49
CA ARG A 236 -13.89 -12.03 -8.39
C ARG A 236 -13.83 -10.64 -7.69
N LYS A 237 -12.84 -9.81 -8.06
CA LYS A 237 -12.91 -8.52 -8.81
C LYS A 237 -11.50 -7.91 -8.88
N LYS A 238 -11.21 -7.20 -9.97
CA LYS A 238 -9.85 -6.80 -10.41
C LYS A 238 -9.27 -5.61 -9.63
N ASP A 239 -8.53 -5.86 -8.57
CA ASP A 239 -7.67 -4.90 -7.86
C ASP A 239 -6.27 -4.77 -8.49
N ASN A 240 -6.08 -5.29 -9.72
CA ASN A 240 -4.81 -5.25 -10.46
C ASN A 240 -4.19 -3.84 -10.54
N VAL A 241 -5.00 -2.78 -10.54
CA VAL A 241 -4.51 -1.40 -10.52
C VAL A 241 -3.76 -1.09 -9.23
N PHE A 242 -4.26 -1.54 -8.08
CA PHE A 242 -3.56 -1.40 -6.80
C PHE A 242 -2.24 -2.18 -6.84
N ILE A 243 -2.29 -3.45 -7.22
CA ILE A 243 -1.11 -4.33 -7.28
C ILE A 243 -0.01 -3.75 -8.18
N ILE A 244 -0.37 -3.26 -9.37
CA ILE A 244 0.57 -2.66 -10.33
C ILE A 244 1.20 -1.39 -9.75
N ASN A 245 0.41 -0.50 -9.15
CA ASN A 245 0.94 0.73 -8.56
C ASN A 245 1.89 0.42 -7.38
N GLU A 246 1.52 -0.53 -6.52
CA GLU A 246 2.33 -0.97 -5.38
C GLU A 246 3.62 -1.68 -5.81
N LEU A 247 3.58 -2.44 -6.91
CA LEU A 247 4.75 -3.04 -7.56
C LEU A 247 5.71 -1.96 -8.06
N ILE A 248 5.20 -0.95 -8.77
CA ILE A 248 6.02 0.15 -9.31
C ILE A 248 6.66 0.94 -8.17
N SER A 249 5.86 1.35 -7.18
CA SER A 249 6.30 2.10 -6.00
C SER A 249 7.47 1.42 -5.29
N LYS A 250 7.35 0.13 -4.96
CA LYS A 250 8.41 -0.62 -4.25
C LYS A 250 9.62 -0.93 -5.12
N SER A 251 9.40 -1.15 -6.41
CA SER A 251 10.50 -1.37 -7.36
C SER A 251 11.43 -0.15 -7.41
N ILE A 252 10.87 1.07 -7.37
CA ILE A 252 11.65 2.32 -7.33
C ILE A 252 12.61 2.32 -6.12
N ILE A 253 12.14 1.93 -4.94
CA ILE A 253 12.95 1.90 -3.71
C ILE A 253 14.00 0.79 -3.73
N ILE A 254 13.65 -0.43 -4.19
CA ILE A 254 14.59 -1.56 -4.32
C ILE A 254 15.71 -1.21 -5.31
N LEU A 255 15.37 -0.64 -6.47
CA LEU A 255 16.34 -0.25 -7.48
C LEU A 255 17.26 0.87 -7.00
N TYR A 256 16.77 1.79 -6.16
CA TYR A 256 17.60 2.81 -5.53
C TYR A 256 18.72 2.23 -4.68
N TYR A 257 18.43 1.29 -3.78
CA TYR A 257 19.47 0.67 -2.94
C TYR A 257 20.37 -0.31 -3.73
N GLY A 258 19.85 -0.90 -4.82
CA GLY A 258 20.59 -1.85 -5.64
C GLY A 258 21.60 -1.23 -6.60
N PHE A 259 21.18 -0.20 -7.33
CA PHE A 259 21.88 0.25 -8.55
C PHE A 259 22.37 1.69 -8.50
N ILE A 260 21.81 2.53 -7.63
CA ILE A 260 22.24 3.93 -7.53
C ILE A 260 23.49 3.99 -6.64
N SER A 261 24.64 4.21 -7.29
CA SER A 261 25.93 4.44 -6.62
C SER A 261 25.84 5.69 -5.73
N ASN A 262 26.45 5.63 -4.53
CA ASN A 262 26.32 6.67 -3.50
C ASN A 262 24.88 6.82 -3.01
N HIS A 263 24.41 5.87 -2.21
CA HIS A 263 23.24 6.03 -1.34
C HIS A 263 23.72 5.97 0.14
N ILE A 264 22.79 6.01 1.10
CA ILE A 264 23.08 6.15 2.55
C ILE A 264 24.17 5.20 3.07
N TYR A 265 24.24 3.96 2.54
CA TYR A 265 25.21 2.94 2.96
C TYR A 265 26.57 2.98 2.24
N LYS A 266 26.75 3.87 1.25
CA LYS A 266 27.98 4.01 0.43
C LYS A 266 28.46 2.70 -0.25
N LYS A 267 27.62 1.67 -0.31
CA LYS A 267 27.90 0.34 -0.88
C LYS A 267 26.67 -0.15 -1.64
N ILE A 268 26.85 -0.61 -2.88
CA ILE A 268 25.76 -1.14 -3.72
C ILE A 268 25.53 -2.64 -3.49
N TYR A 269 24.28 -3.06 -3.63
CA TYR A 269 23.82 -4.45 -3.45
C TYR A 269 23.03 -4.93 -4.69
N PRO A 270 23.66 -4.98 -5.88
CA PRO A 270 22.95 -5.23 -7.14
C PRO A 270 22.38 -6.65 -7.22
N ARG A 271 23.09 -7.64 -6.68
CA ARG A 271 22.64 -9.05 -6.68
C ARG A 271 21.40 -9.22 -5.81
N GLU A 272 21.46 -8.71 -4.60
CA GLU A 272 20.40 -8.80 -3.60
C GLU A 272 19.16 -8.02 -4.07
N ALA A 273 19.34 -6.81 -4.60
CA ALA A 273 18.25 -6.03 -5.18
C ALA A 273 17.61 -6.71 -6.40
N SER A 274 18.40 -7.37 -7.26
CA SER A 274 17.86 -8.12 -8.41
C SER A 274 17.00 -9.31 -7.96
N ILE A 275 17.46 -10.06 -6.94
CA ILE A 275 16.69 -11.17 -6.35
C ILE A 275 15.39 -10.63 -5.75
N ALA A 276 15.45 -9.54 -5.00
CA ALA A 276 14.29 -8.93 -4.35
C ALA A 276 13.28 -8.36 -5.36
N PHE A 277 13.76 -7.72 -6.43
CA PHE A 277 12.92 -7.25 -7.53
C PHE A 277 12.23 -8.43 -8.23
N GLY A 278 12.98 -9.49 -8.56
CA GLY A 278 12.42 -10.71 -9.15
C GLY A 278 11.36 -11.36 -8.25
N LEU A 279 11.63 -11.42 -6.94
CA LEU A 279 10.69 -11.95 -5.95
C LEU A 279 9.42 -11.09 -5.86
N LEU A 280 9.55 -9.77 -5.83
CA LEU A 280 8.41 -8.84 -5.78
C LEU A 280 7.54 -8.97 -7.04
N VAL A 281 8.15 -9.02 -8.23
CA VAL A 281 7.45 -9.23 -9.50
C VAL A 281 6.75 -10.58 -9.51
N PHE A 282 7.41 -11.64 -9.05
CA PHE A 282 6.83 -12.98 -8.97
C PHE A 282 5.62 -13.01 -8.03
N GLN A 283 5.71 -12.41 -6.86
CA GLN A 283 4.58 -12.31 -5.93
C GLN A 283 3.41 -11.52 -6.53
N ALA A 284 3.68 -10.36 -7.14
CA ALA A 284 2.64 -9.57 -7.80
C ALA A 284 1.96 -10.35 -8.95
N MET A 285 2.75 -11.09 -9.74
CA MET A 285 2.24 -11.96 -10.78
C MET A 285 1.34 -13.06 -10.21
N LEU A 286 1.74 -13.71 -9.10
CA LEU A 286 0.92 -14.72 -8.44
C LEU A 286 -0.41 -14.14 -7.97
N VAL A 287 -0.42 -12.97 -7.33
CA VAL A 287 -1.67 -12.32 -6.90
C VAL A 287 -2.55 -12.00 -8.12
N ILE A 288 -1.99 -11.46 -9.20
CA ILE A 288 -2.76 -11.18 -10.43
C ILE A 288 -3.33 -12.45 -11.05
N LEU A 289 -2.57 -13.55 -11.07
CA LEU A 289 -3.03 -14.84 -11.56
C LEU A 289 -4.13 -15.42 -10.67
N GLN A 290 -3.98 -15.35 -9.34
CA GLN A 290 -5.02 -15.75 -8.39
C GLN A 290 -6.30 -14.94 -8.56
N ASN A 291 -6.19 -13.64 -8.85
CA ASN A 291 -7.33 -12.78 -9.12
C ASN A 291 -8.04 -13.08 -10.44
N GLN A 292 -7.31 -13.63 -11.43
CA GLN A 292 -7.86 -13.97 -12.75
C GLN A 292 -8.45 -15.38 -12.78
N PHE A 293 -7.78 -16.35 -12.16
CA PHE A 293 -8.06 -17.78 -12.33
C PHE A 293 -8.45 -18.48 -11.02
N GLY A 294 -8.47 -17.76 -9.89
CA GLY A 294 -8.68 -18.35 -8.57
C GLY A 294 -7.42 -19.04 -8.02
N SER A 295 -7.55 -19.62 -6.83
CA SER A 295 -6.44 -20.30 -6.11
C SER A 295 -6.00 -21.62 -6.76
N HIS A 296 -6.86 -22.25 -7.56
CA HIS A 296 -6.65 -23.56 -8.21
C HIS A 296 -5.51 -23.61 -9.23
N LEU A 297 -5.17 -22.48 -9.86
CA LEU A 297 -4.11 -22.47 -10.88
C LEU A 297 -2.71 -22.65 -10.28
N CYS A 298 -2.53 -22.34 -8.99
CA CYS A 298 -1.23 -22.40 -8.31
C CYS A 298 -1.10 -23.60 -7.35
N PHE A 299 -2.21 -24.24 -6.95
CA PHE A 299 -2.20 -25.27 -5.91
C PHE A 299 -3.10 -26.47 -6.29
N PRO A 300 -2.66 -27.71 -6.00
CA PRO A 300 -3.41 -28.91 -6.33
C PRO A 300 -4.69 -29.06 -5.48
N ASP A 301 -5.73 -29.66 -6.08
CA ASP A 301 -7.10 -29.67 -5.54
C ASP A 301 -7.25 -30.36 -4.17
N PHE A 302 -6.31 -31.25 -3.79
CA PHE A 302 -6.35 -31.97 -2.52
C PHE A 302 -6.08 -31.10 -1.28
N LEU A 303 -5.56 -29.87 -1.46
CA LEU A 303 -5.24 -28.96 -0.35
C LEU A 303 -6.43 -28.10 0.10
N PHE A 304 -7.54 -28.10 -0.65
CA PHE A 304 -8.73 -27.33 -0.30
C PHE A 304 -9.65 -28.17 0.60
N ALA A 305 -10.25 -27.52 1.61
CA ALA A 305 -11.38 -28.13 2.34
C ALA A 305 -12.54 -28.38 1.35
N GLU A 306 -13.26 -29.49 1.50
CA GLU A 306 -14.43 -29.81 0.67
C GLU A 306 -15.40 -28.61 0.65
N SER A 307 -15.60 -28.03 -0.53
CA SER A 307 -16.67 -27.06 -0.75
C SER A 307 -18.01 -27.78 -0.67
N TYR A 308 -18.97 -27.20 0.03
CA TYR A 308 -20.34 -27.72 0.04
C TYR A 308 -20.90 -27.69 -1.39
N ASP A 309 -21.35 -28.85 -1.88
CA ASP A 309 -22.05 -28.93 -3.16
C ASP A 309 -23.48 -28.43 -2.97
N TYR A 310 -23.81 -27.31 -3.63
CA TYR A 310 -25.13 -26.69 -3.59
C TYR A 310 -26.13 -27.38 -4.52
N TYR A 311 -25.67 -28.15 -5.51
CA TYR A 311 -26.51 -28.86 -6.46
C TYR A 311 -26.85 -30.26 -5.94
N GLN A 312 -27.34 -30.31 -4.70
CA GLN A 312 -27.82 -31.57 -4.13
C GLN A 312 -29.18 -31.93 -4.72
N PRO A 313 -29.48 -33.23 -4.87
CA PRO A 313 -30.83 -33.67 -5.22
C PRO A 313 -31.82 -33.14 -4.19
N HIS A 314 -32.76 -32.30 -4.63
CA HIS A 314 -33.85 -31.76 -3.81
C HIS A 314 -35.18 -32.24 -4.38
N GLU A 315 -35.97 -32.90 -3.54
CA GLU A 315 -37.34 -33.26 -3.92
C GLU A 315 -38.21 -32.00 -3.83
N ILE A 316 -38.49 -31.40 -4.99
CA ILE A 316 -39.33 -30.21 -5.09
C ILE A 316 -40.71 -30.53 -4.56
N GLN A 317 -41.14 -29.82 -3.52
CA GLN A 317 -42.47 -30.01 -2.94
C GLN A 317 -43.52 -29.23 -3.75
N GLU A 318 -44.74 -29.77 -3.84
CA GLU A 318 -45.85 -29.06 -4.49
C GLU A 318 -46.09 -27.70 -3.82
N GLY A 319 -45.90 -26.61 -4.57
CA GLY A 319 -46.05 -25.25 -4.07
C GLY A 319 -44.81 -24.65 -3.40
N GLU A 320 -43.64 -25.25 -3.56
CA GLU A 320 -42.37 -24.65 -3.14
C GLU A 320 -42.08 -23.39 -3.97
N VAL A 321 -41.79 -22.28 -3.29
CA VAL A 321 -41.61 -20.95 -3.91
C VAL A 321 -40.23 -20.42 -3.53
N CYS A 322 -39.50 -19.90 -4.51
CA CYS A 322 -38.23 -19.25 -4.24
C CYS A 322 -38.48 -17.92 -3.50
N PRO A 323 -37.94 -17.72 -2.29
CA PRO A 323 -38.19 -16.53 -1.47
C PRO A 323 -37.49 -15.26 -1.99
N ILE A 324 -36.60 -15.39 -2.99
CA ILE A 324 -35.89 -14.25 -3.59
C ILE A 324 -36.74 -13.62 -4.71
N CYS A 325 -37.24 -14.44 -5.63
CA CYS A 325 -38.03 -13.97 -6.79
C CYS A 325 -39.55 -14.13 -6.61
N PHE A 326 -39.99 -14.77 -5.52
CA PHE A 326 -41.39 -15.09 -5.22
C PHE A 326 -42.10 -15.91 -6.30
N SER A 327 -41.33 -16.63 -7.13
CA SER A 327 -41.85 -17.51 -8.19
C SER A 327 -41.77 -18.98 -7.75
N PRO A 328 -42.73 -19.84 -8.16
CA PRO A 328 -42.67 -21.27 -7.88
C PRO A 328 -41.38 -21.87 -8.44
N ILE A 329 -40.85 -22.87 -7.73
CA ILE A 329 -39.73 -23.68 -8.22
C ILE A 329 -40.33 -24.86 -9.00
N GLU A 330 -40.01 -24.94 -10.29
CA GLU A 330 -40.52 -25.98 -11.19
C GLU A 330 -39.50 -27.13 -11.34
N ILE A 331 -39.96 -28.30 -11.79
CA ILE A 331 -39.14 -29.52 -11.91
C ILE A 331 -37.94 -29.34 -12.85
N ASP A 332 -38.08 -28.49 -13.87
CA ASP A 332 -37.04 -28.21 -14.85
C ASP A 332 -36.11 -27.06 -14.44
N ASP A 333 -36.35 -26.43 -13.28
CA ASP A 333 -35.49 -25.36 -12.78
C ASP A 333 -34.19 -25.91 -12.19
N GLU A 334 -33.09 -25.18 -12.42
CA GLU A 334 -31.86 -25.41 -11.67
C GLU A 334 -32.04 -24.89 -10.24
N VAL A 335 -31.93 -25.79 -9.26
CA VAL A 335 -32.12 -25.50 -7.84
C VAL A 335 -30.80 -25.64 -7.11
N MET A 336 -30.57 -24.72 -6.18
CA MET A 336 -29.50 -24.82 -5.22
C MET A 336 -30.05 -24.95 -3.81
N VAL A 337 -29.52 -25.92 -3.08
CA VAL A 337 -29.82 -26.16 -1.66
C VAL A 337 -28.68 -25.62 -0.83
N THR A 338 -28.99 -24.94 0.26
CA THR A 338 -28.00 -24.42 1.22
C THR A 338 -27.69 -25.45 2.30
N PRO A 339 -26.57 -25.35 3.05
CA PRO A 339 -26.28 -26.28 4.17
C PRO A 339 -27.31 -26.23 5.31
N CYS A 340 -28.14 -25.19 5.35
CA CYS A 340 -29.28 -25.07 6.25
C CYS A 340 -30.60 -25.57 5.61
N GLU A 341 -30.49 -26.34 4.53
CA GLU A 341 -31.57 -27.09 3.84
C GLU A 341 -32.65 -26.21 3.17
N HIS A 342 -32.37 -24.92 2.94
CA HIS A 342 -33.26 -24.07 2.16
C HIS A 342 -32.91 -24.11 0.67
N ALA A 343 -33.93 -24.27 -0.18
CA ALA A 343 -33.83 -24.33 -1.63
C ALA A 343 -34.20 -22.99 -2.30
N PHE A 344 -33.52 -22.70 -3.41
CA PHE A 344 -33.70 -21.48 -4.20
C PHE A 344 -33.40 -21.79 -5.67
N HIS A 345 -33.94 -20.99 -6.60
CA HIS A 345 -33.41 -20.98 -7.98
C HIS A 345 -31.91 -20.70 -7.95
N ALA A 346 -31.14 -21.45 -8.73
CA ALA A 346 -29.68 -21.35 -8.79
C ALA A 346 -29.24 -19.92 -9.11
N GLU A 347 -29.85 -19.29 -10.13
CA GLU A 347 -29.55 -17.91 -10.50
C GLU A 347 -29.88 -16.90 -9.40
N CYS A 348 -30.96 -17.14 -8.65
CA CYS A 348 -31.38 -16.25 -7.56
C CYS A 348 -30.41 -16.32 -6.37
N LEU A 349 -30.08 -17.52 -5.92
CA LEU A 349 -29.14 -17.70 -4.81
C LEU A 349 -27.73 -17.28 -5.20
N GLN A 350 -27.30 -17.55 -6.44
CA GLN A 350 -26.01 -17.09 -6.94
C GLN A 350 -25.88 -15.57 -6.90
N ARG A 351 -26.88 -14.83 -7.44
CA ARG A 351 -26.90 -13.36 -7.36
C ARG A 351 -26.91 -12.86 -5.93
N TRP A 352 -27.68 -13.49 -5.05
CA TRP A 352 -27.71 -13.12 -3.63
C TRP A 352 -26.33 -13.29 -2.97
N MET A 353 -25.66 -14.41 -3.24
CA MET A 353 -24.34 -14.73 -2.69
C MET A 353 -23.20 -13.86 -3.27
N GLU A 354 -23.43 -13.14 -4.36
CA GLU A 354 -22.50 -12.10 -4.83
C GLU A 354 -22.51 -10.86 -3.92
N GLU A 355 -23.61 -10.64 -3.18
CA GLU A 355 -23.79 -9.52 -2.26
C GLU A 355 -23.56 -9.92 -0.80
N GLU A 356 -24.15 -11.03 -0.33
CA GLU A 356 -24.12 -11.45 1.08
C GLU A 356 -24.01 -12.99 1.19
N LEU A 357 -23.04 -13.49 1.95
CA LEU A 357 -22.85 -14.95 2.21
C LEU A 357 -23.72 -15.44 3.38
N VAL A 358 -24.99 -15.10 3.35
CA VAL A 358 -25.96 -15.37 4.42
C VAL A 358 -27.26 -15.86 3.80
N CYS A 359 -27.85 -16.92 4.37
CA CYS A 359 -29.11 -17.49 3.86
C CYS A 359 -30.25 -16.45 3.93
N PRO A 360 -30.97 -16.17 2.82
CA PRO A 360 -32.10 -15.24 2.81
C PRO A 360 -33.23 -15.61 3.78
N MET A 361 -33.41 -16.91 4.05
CA MET A 361 -34.47 -17.45 4.89
C MET A 361 -34.14 -17.37 6.39
N CYS A 362 -33.02 -17.98 6.80
CA CYS A 362 -32.69 -18.18 8.21
C CYS A 362 -31.49 -17.37 8.71
N ARG A 363 -30.81 -16.64 7.82
CA ARG A 363 -29.59 -15.89 8.11
C ARG A 363 -28.39 -16.71 8.62
N ALA A 364 -28.39 -18.02 8.38
CA ALA A 364 -27.20 -18.84 8.60
C ALA A 364 -26.08 -18.44 7.61
N ASN A 365 -24.83 -18.50 8.05
CA ASN A 365 -23.67 -18.27 7.18
C ASN A 365 -23.62 -19.36 6.10
N LEU A 366 -23.46 -18.92 4.85
CA LEU A 366 -23.31 -19.83 3.72
C LEU A 366 -21.82 -19.97 3.37
N PRO A 367 -21.35 -21.19 3.05
CA PRO A 367 -20.11 -21.36 2.35
C PRO A 367 -20.12 -20.55 1.04
N PRO A 368 -18.95 -20.21 0.50
CA PRO A 368 -18.87 -19.46 -0.74
C PRO A 368 -19.08 -20.41 -1.95
N LEU A 369 -19.80 -19.95 -2.99
CA LEU A 369 -20.07 -20.66 -4.25
C LEU A 369 -18.82 -20.88 -5.12
N ARG A 370 -18.45 -22.13 -5.38
CA ARG A 370 -17.21 -22.43 -6.11
C ARG A 370 -17.17 -21.90 -7.55
#